data_AF-A0A517Q6K9-F1
#
_entry.id   AF-A0A517Q6K9-F1
#
_cell.length_a   1.000
_cell.length_b   1.000
_cell.length_c   1.000
_cell.angle_alpha   90.00
_cell.angle_beta   90.00
_cell.angle_gamma   90.00
#
_symmetry.space_group_name_H-M   'P 1'
#
loop_
_entity.id
_entity.type
_entity.pdbx_description
1 polymer ?
#
loop_
_entity_poly.entity_id
_entity_poly.type
_entity_poly.pdbx_seq_one_letter_code
_entity_poly.pdbx_strand_id
1 'polypeptide(L)'
;MKLLRQLWSDECGNVSAFSTVLIMTILVIGFIPGVVTIRDHVVQGFGDIAEALVSLDQSYSFTINGVTSEYIDTNSGGMANNGTLVDEGTVAPAAMDAGDGSAPAALDLTIPAATGE
;
A
#
# COMPACT_ATOMS: atom_id res chain seq x y z
N MET A 1 -10.75 -13.82 33.75
CA MET A 1 -11.13 -12.37 33.82
C MET A 1 -11.59 -11.96 35.22
N LYS A 2 -10.88 -12.34 36.29
CA LYS A 2 -11.22 -11.97 37.68
C LYS A 2 -10.64 -10.59 38.05
N LEU A 3 -9.45 -10.29 37.52
CA LEU A 3 -8.75 -9.02 37.76
C LEU A 3 -9.49 -7.82 37.15
N LEU A 4 -10.03 -7.95 35.93
CA LEU A 4 -10.81 -6.88 35.30
C LEU A 4 -12.12 -6.56 36.04
N ARG A 5 -12.75 -7.57 36.65
CA ARG A 5 -13.94 -7.37 37.48
C ARG A 5 -13.60 -6.77 38.85
N GLN A 6 -12.48 -7.16 39.45
CA GLN A 6 -12.03 -6.58 40.72
C GLN A 6 -11.66 -5.10 40.58
N LEU A 7 -11.00 -4.69 39.50
CA LEU A 7 -10.66 -3.29 39.25
C LEU A 7 -11.90 -2.39 39.03
N TRP A 8 -12.99 -2.95 38.52
CA TRP A 8 -14.22 -2.19 38.25
C TRP A 8 -15.14 -2.11 39.47
N SER A 9 -15.00 -3.02 40.43
CA SER A 9 -15.82 -3.07 41.65
C SER A 9 -15.04 -2.67 42.91
N ASP A 10 -13.88 -2.03 42.75
CA ASP A 10 -13.11 -1.53 43.87
C ASP A 10 -13.51 -0.08 44.19
N GLU A 11 -14.45 0.07 45.12
CA GLU A 11 -14.85 1.34 45.73
C GLU A 11 -14.14 1.56 47.07
N CYS A 12 -13.22 0.67 47.46
CA CYS A 12 -12.57 0.66 48.79
C CYS A 12 -11.47 1.73 48.96
N GLY A 13 -11.18 2.50 47.91
CA GLY A 13 -10.49 3.76 47.99
C GLY A 13 -11.36 4.82 47.34
N ASN A 14 -12.05 5.65 48.12
CA ASN A 14 -12.79 6.80 47.60
C ASN A 14 -11.80 7.81 47.00
N VAL A 15 -11.34 7.55 45.78
CA VAL A 15 -10.80 8.54 44.86
C VAL A 15 -11.92 9.54 44.71
N SER A 16 -11.75 10.72 45.32
CA SER A 16 -12.66 11.84 45.17
C SER A 16 -13.16 11.90 43.72
N ALA A 17 -14.47 12.06 43.50
CA ALA A 17 -15.05 12.10 42.16
C ALA A 17 -14.26 13.00 41.20
N PHE A 18 -13.62 14.03 41.75
CA PHE A 18 -12.69 14.90 41.04
C PHE A 18 -11.48 14.17 40.41
N SER A 19 -10.78 13.32 41.15
CA SER A 19 -9.59 12.61 40.66
C SER A 19 -9.90 11.55 39.60
N THR A 20 -11.04 10.84 39.70
CA THR A 20 -11.47 9.89 38.66
C THR A 20 -11.82 10.63 37.37
N VAL A 21 -12.53 11.76 37.48
CA VAL A 21 -12.88 12.60 36.32
C VAL A 21 -11.63 13.21 35.70
N LEU A 22 -10.66 13.68 36.50
CA LEU A 22 -9.40 14.23 36.01
C LEU A 22 -8.57 13.19 35.22
N ILE A 23 -8.50 11.95 35.73
CA ILE A 23 -7.81 10.86 35.01
C ILE A 23 -8.54 10.51 33.71
N MET A 24 -9.87 10.46 33.75
CA MET A 24 -10.67 10.18 32.55
C MET A 24 -10.52 11.25 31.47
N THR A 25 -10.49 12.54 31.85
CA THR A 25 -10.33 13.62 30.86
C THR A 25 -8.95 13.60 30.23
N ILE A 26 -7.88 13.38 31.01
CA ILE A 26 -6.52 13.21 30.47
C ILE A 26 -6.45 12.00 29.53
N LEU A 27 -7.10 10.89 29.89
CA LEU A 27 -7.18 9.70 29.06
C LEU A 27 -7.88 10.00 27.73
N VAL A 28 -9.03 10.68 27.75
CA VAL A 28 -9.77 11.05 26.53
C VAL A 28 -8.94 11.98 25.64
N ILE A 29 -8.25 12.97 26.23
CA ILE A 29 -7.40 13.92 25.49
C ILE A 29 -6.20 13.21 24.85
N GLY A 30 -5.64 12.17 25.46
CA GLY A 30 -4.57 11.37 24.85
C GLY A 30 -5.08 10.33 23.85
N PHE A 31 -6.26 9.75 24.10
CA PHE A 31 -6.81 8.67 23.30
C PHE A 31 -7.29 9.14 21.92
N ILE A 32 -7.96 10.29 21.85
CA ILE A 32 -8.47 10.85 20.59
C ILE A 32 -7.35 11.06 19.56
N PRO A 33 -6.29 11.87 19.84
CA PRO A 33 -5.19 12.05 18.90
C PRO A 33 -4.39 10.76 18.68
N GLY A 34 -4.29 9.89 19.70
CA GLY A 34 -3.61 8.60 19.55
C GLY A 34 -4.28 7.67 18.53
N VAL A 35 -5.61 7.62 18.47
CA VAL A 35 -6.33 6.85 17.45
C VAL A 35 -6.24 7.53 16.08
N VAL A 36 -6.26 8.86 16.04
CA VAL A 36 -6.14 9.63 14.80
C VAL A 36 -4.79 9.39 14.12
N THR A 37 -3.68 9.37 14.86
CA THR A 37 -2.35 9.10 14.27
C THR A 37 -2.23 7.68 13.72
N ILE A 38 -2.82 6.69 14.39
CA ILE A 38 -2.86 5.31 13.88
C ILE A 38 -3.63 5.26 12.56
N ARG A 39 -4.79 5.92 12.48
CA ARG A 39 -5.56 6.02 11.24
C ARG A 39 -4.72 6.64 10.13
N ASP A 40 -4.04 7.74 10.42
CA ASP A 40 -3.28 8.48 9.40
C ASP A 40 -2.09 7.66 8.88
N HIS A 41 -1.39 6.92 9.76
CA HIS A 41 -0.32 6.00 9.35
C HIS A 41 -0.85 4.82 8.51
N VAL A 42 -2.01 4.28 8.86
CA VAL A 42 -2.62 3.19 8.06
C VAL A 42 -3.01 3.69 6.68
N VAL A 43 -3.60 4.89 6.59
CA VAL A 43 -3.97 5.51 5.30
C VAL A 43 -2.72 5.81 4.47
N GLN A 44 -1.66 6.34 5.07
CA GLN A 44 -0.39 6.57 4.36
C GLN A 44 0.22 5.27 3.86
N GLY A 45 0.27 4.23 4.70
CA GLY A 45 0.77 2.92 4.28
C GLY A 45 -0.04 2.30 3.14
N PHE A 46 -1.36 2.48 3.12
CA PHE A 46 -2.17 2.07 1.97
C PHE A 46 -1.94 2.93 0.72
N GLY A 47 -1.63 4.22 0.88
CA GLY A 47 -1.20 5.08 -0.22
C GLY A 47 0.12 4.59 -0.83
N ASP A 48 1.10 4.25 -0.01
CA ASP A 48 2.40 3.74 -0.46
C ASP A 48 2.25 2.37 -1.16
N ILE A 49 1.37 1.50 -0.65
CA ILE A 49 1.03 0.22 -1.31
C ILE A 49 0.35 0.48 -2.65
N ALA A 50 -0.61 1.41 -2.72
CA ALA A 50 -1.30 1.74 -3.96
C ALA A 50 -0.34 2.23 -5.05
N GLU A 51 0.62 3.08 -4.68
CA GLU A 51 1.66 3.55 -5.60
C GLU A 51 2.55 2.39 -6.08
N ALA A 52 2.98 1.51 -5.17
CA ALA A 52 3.76 0.33 -5.52
C ALA A 52 3.02 -0.64 -6.46
N LEU A 53 1.68 -0.70 -6.37
CA LEU A 53 0.86 -1.50 -7.29
C LEU A 53 0.74 -0.84 -8.67
N VAL A 54 0.68 0.48 -8.75
CA VAL A 54 0.65 1.21 -10.04
C VAL A 54 2.00 1.12 -10.74
N SER A 55 3.11 1.12 -9.99
CA SER A 55 4.45 0.94 -10.55
C SER A 55 4.77 -0.51 -10.95
N LEU A 56 3.82 -1.45 -10.79
CA LEU A 56 4.03 -2.83 -11.22
C LEU A 56 3.94 -2.91 -12.75
N ASP A 57 5.03 -3.34 -13.38
CA ASP A 57 5.05 -3.62 -14.81
C ASP A 57 4.28 -4.91 -15.15
N GLN A 58 3.26 -4.78 -16.00
CA GLN A 58 2.41 -5.88 -16.48
C GLN A 58 2.71 -6.29 -17.93
N SER A 59 3.87 -5.91 -18.45
CA SER A 59 4.30 -6.26 -19.80
C SER A 59 4.52 -7.77 -19.96
N TYR A 60 4.10 -8.32 -21.10
CA TYR A 60 4.29 -9.73 -21.42
C TYR A 60 4.57 -9.95 -22.89
N SER A 61 5.36 -10.99 -23.18
CA SER A 61 5.56 -11.48 -24.55
C SER A 61 5.42 -13.01 -24.58
N PHE A 62 4.74 -13.51 -25.60
CA PHE A 62 4.64 -14.95 -25.81
C PHE A 62 4.85 -15.32 -27.27
N THR A 63 5.52 -16.46 -27.46
CA THR A 63 5.78 -17.02 -28.78
C THR A 63 5.18 -18.42 -28.86
N ILE A 64 4.29 -18.62 -29.84
CA ILE A 64 3.67 -19.91 -30.14
C ILE A 64 3.91 -20.23 -31.62
N ASN A 65 4.56 -21.36 -31.89
CA ASN A 65 4.80 -21.84 -33.26
C ASN A 65 5.44 -20.78 -34.19
N GLY A 66 6.37 -19.98 -33.66
CA GLY A 66 7.08 -18.93 -34.40
C GLY A 66 6.29 -17.63 -34.61
N VAL A 67 5.07 -17.53 -34.09
CA VAL A 67 4.31 -16.28 -34.04
C VAL A 67 4.45 -15.66 -32.65
N THR A 68 4.98 -14.45 -32.60
CA THR A 68 5.21 -13.69 -31.36
C THR A 68 4.12 -12.63 -31.20
N SER A 69 3.57 -12.53 -29.99
CA SER A 69 2.65 -11.49 -29.56
C SER A 69 3.19 -10.82 -28.31
N GLU A 70 3.11 -9.50 -28.24
CA GLU A 70 3.67 -8.69 -27.16
C GLU A 70 2.64 -7.66 -26.68
N TYR A 71 2.65 -7.39 -25.38
CA TYR A 71 1.95 -6.29 -24.74
C TYR A 71 2.94 -5.53 -23.86
N ILE A 72 3.08 -4.24 -24.12
CA ILE A 72 3.92 -3.33 -23.33
C ILE A 72 2.98 -2.46 -22.50
N ASP A 73 3.11 -2.51 -21.18
CA ASP A 73 2.38 -1.63 -20.28
C ASP A 73 3.04 -0.25 -20.28
N THR A 74 2.46 0.69 -21.02
CA THR A 74 2.98 2.07 -21.11
C THR A 74 2.53 2.94 -19.93
N ASN A 75 1.67 2.41 -19.06
CA ASN A 75 1.05 3.14 -17.98
C ASN A 75 1.64 2.81 -16.59
N SER A 76 2.71 2.00 -16.52
CA SER A 76 3.41 1.64 -15.27
C SER A 76 4.26 2.78 -14.68
N GLY A 77 4.13 4.00 -15.22
CA GLY A 77 4.72 5.20 -14.65
C GLY A 77 3.86 5.73 -13.51
N GLY A 78 4.40 5.73 -12.30
CA GLY A 78 3.73 6.18 -11.07
C GLY A 78 2.99 7.52 -11.19
N MET A 79 2.05 7.75 -10.25
CA MET A 79 1.26 8.97 -10.19
C MET A 79 2.18 10.19 -10.10
N ALA A 80 2.01 11.19 -10.96
CA ALA A 80 2.76 12.43 -10.81
C ALA A 80 2.49 13.05 -9.42
N ASN A 81 3.49 13.72 -8.86
CA ASN A 81 3.53 14.33 -7.50
C ASN A 81 2.38 15.32 -7.18
N ASN A 82 1.44 15.53 -8.10
CA ASN A 82 0.30 16.44 -8.02
C ASN A 82 -1.07 15.72 -8.15
N GLY A 83 -1.14 14.39 -8.04
CA GLY A 83 -2.41 13.64 -8.07
C GLY A 83 -3.17 13.70 -9.41
N THR A 84 -2.49 14.15 -10.46
CA THR A 84 -2.99 14.12 -11.83
C THR A 84 -2.42 12.89 -12.52
N LEU A 85 -3.29 12.09 -13.14
CA LEU A 85 -2.88 11.16 -14.18
C LEU A 85 -2.27 12.01 -15.30
N VAL A 86 -0.95 12.13 -15.33
CA VAL A 86 -0.27 12.87 -16.39
C VAL A 86 -0.39 12.05 -17.67
N ASP A 87 -1.00 12.67 -18.67
CA ASP A 87 -1.02 12.17 -20.04
C ASP A 87 0.42 11.86 -20.50
N GLU A 88 0.54 10.71 -21.14
CA GLU A 88 1.71 9.85 -21.35
C GLU A 88 2.74 10.47 -22.31
N GLY A 89 3.22 11.68 -22.02
CA GLY A 89 4.10 12.39 -22.97
C GLY A 89 5.08 13.38 -22.38
N THR A 90 5.03 13.69 -21.06
CA THR A 90 5.88 14.76 -20.49
C THR A 90 6.61 14.45 -19.20
N VAL A 91 6.41 13.28 -18.59
CA VAL A 91 7.30 12.78 -17.54
C VAL A 91 8.06 11.59 -18.08
N ALA A 92 9.37 11.78 -18.31
CA ALA A 92 10.27 10.64 -18.41
C ALA A 92 10.06 9.78 -17.14
N PRO A 93 9.94 8.45 -17.26
CA PRO A 93 9.63 7.58 -16.14
C PRO A 93 10.67 7.81 -15.04
N ALA A 94 10.25 8.47 -13.96
CA ALA A 94 11.10 8.69 -12.81
C ALA A 94 11.14 7.36 -12.06
N ALA A 95 12.23 6.63 -12.29
CA ALA A 95 12.72 5.47 -11.55
C ALA A 95 12.09 4.09 -11.86
N MET A 96 12.42 3.54 -13.03
CA MET A 96 13.16 2.28 -13.17
C MET A 96 13.99 2.38 -14.46
N ASP A 97 15.30 2.56 -14.29
CA ASP A 97 16.37 2.37 -15.28
C ASP A 97 16.15 2.83 -16.74
N ALA A 98 16.64 4.05 -17.05
CA ALA A 98 16.84 4.52 -18.43
C ALA A 98 18.27 4.18 -18.95
N GLY A 99 18.78 2.97 -18.68
CA GLY A 99 20.20 2.63 -18.83
C GLY A 99 20.61 1.68 -19.95
N ASP A 100 19.74 0.78 -20.44
CA ASP A 100 20.18 -0.22 -21.44
C ASP A 100 19.11 -0.65 -22.46
N GLY A 101 17.89 -0.13 -22.39
CA GLY A 101 16.81 -0.59 -23.27
C GLY A 101 16.43 -2.06 -23.04
N SER A 102 16.87 -2.66 -21.93
CA SER A 102 16.30 -3.91 -21.45
C SER A 102 14.89 -3.59 -21.02
N ALA A 103 13.92 -4.24 -21.67
CA ALA A 103 12.54 -4.17 -21.23
C ALA A 103 12.49 -4.49 -19.73
N PRO A 104 11.71 -3.74 -18.93
CA PRO A 104 11.40 -4.16 -17.57
C PRO A 104 10.88 -5.60 -17.59
N ALA A 105 11.10 -6.35 -16.49
CA ALA A 105 11.04 -7.81 -16.44
C ALA A 105 9.70 -8.41 -16.91
N ALA A 106 9.48 -8.44 -18.22
CA ALA A 106 8.31 -8.98 -18.86
C ALA A 106 8.37 -10.49 -18.75
N LEU A 107 7.22 -11.12 -18.45
CA LEU A 107 7.13 -12.56 -18.54
C LEU A 107 7.34 -12.96 -20.01
N ASP A 108 8.42 -13.69 -20.27
CA ASP A 108 8.71 -14.35 -21.54
C ASP A 108 8.27 -15.82 -21.45
N LEU A 109 7.20 -16.15 -22.18
CA LEU A 109 6.77 -17.53 -22.37
C LEU A 109 6.98 -17.97 -23.82
N THR A 110 7.95 -18.85 -24.02
CA THR A 110 8.13 -19.58 -25.27
C THR A 110 7.54 -20.98 -25.13
N ILE A 111 6.44 -21.25 -25.85
CA ILE A 111 5.85 -22.59 -25.92
C ILE A 111 6.26 -23.21 -27.26
N PRO A 112 7.09 -24.27 -27.27
CA PRO A 112 7.42 -24.98 -28.51
C PRO A 112 6.14 -25.57 -29.12
N ALA A 113 6.04 -25.56 -30.45
CA ALA A 113 4.93 -26.21 -31.13
C ALA A 113 4.83 -27.66 -30.66
N ALA A 114 3.64 -28.10 -30.25
CA ALA A 114 3.40 -29.51 -30.00
C ALA A 114 3.69 -30.24 -31.32
N THR A 115 4.81 -30.97 -31.37
CA THR A 115 5.01 -32.00 -32.35
C THR A 115 3.90 -33.01 -32.12
N GLY A 116 2.80 -32.88 -32.87
CA GLY A 116 1.83 -33.93 -33.01
C GLY A 116 2.48 -35.06 -33.79
N GLU A 117 3.17 -35.94 -33.06
CA GLU A 117 3.27 -37.40 -33.23
C GLU A 117 3.50 -38.05 -31.85
#